data_AF-A0A5K0VAL9-F1
#
_entry.id   AF-A0A5K0VAL9-F1
#
_cell.length_a   1.000
_cell.length_b   1.000
_cell.length_c   1.000
_cell.angle_alpha   90.00
_cell.angle_beta   90.00
_cell.angle_gamma   90.00
#
_symmetry.space_group_name_H-M   'P 1'
#
loop_
_entity.id
_entity.type
_entity.pdbx_description
1 polymer ?
#
loop_
_entity_poly.entity_id
_entity_poly.type
_entity_poly.pdbx_seq_one_letter_code
_entity_poly.pdbx_strand_id
1 'polypeptide(L)' 'VVGFDLVDDESKLERCPTKHMPTPAEWTNYFNPAYSYYAYYCYANLYVLNK' A
#
# COMPACT_ATOMS: atom_id res chain seq x y z
N VAL A 1 -9.58 8.12 17.67
CA VAL A 1 -8.32 7.83 16.94
C VAL A 1 -8.00 9.03 16.09
N VAL A 2 -6.75 9.50 16.06
CA VAL A 2 -6.35 10.75 15.37
C VAL A 2 -5.43 10.52 14.17
N GLY A 3 -4.94 9.30 13.98
CA GLY A 3 -4.07 8.93 12.88
C GLY A 3 -3.84 7.43 12.83
N PHE A 4 -3.39 6.96 11.67
CA PHE A 4 -2.94 5.60 11.44
C PHE A 4 -1.47 5.64 11.04
N ASP A 5 -0.66 4.84 11.72
CA ASP A 5 0.79 4.73 11.48
C ASP A 5 1.07 3.43 10.73
N LEU A 6 1.72 3.55 9.56
CA LEU A 6 2.13 2.42 8.73
C LEU A 6 3.63 2.21 8.94
N VAL A 7 4.00 1.02 9.40
CA VAL A 7 5.39 0.70 9.78
C VAL A 7 5.92 -0.42 8.90
N ASP A 8 7.07 -0.20 8.27
CA ASP A 8 7.89 -1.25 7.64
C ASP A 8 9.38 -0.87 7.76
N ASP A 9 10.26 -1.83 7.46
CA ASP A 9 11.70 -1.63 7.37
C ASP A 9 12.06 -0.95 6.04
N GLU A 10 12.15 0.38 6.07
CA GLU A 10 12.45 1.24 4.93
C GLU A 10 13.83 0.96 4.28
N SER A 11 14.69 0.16 4.93
CA SER A 11 15.99 -0.23 4.37
C SER A 11 15.90 -1.35 3.33
N LYS A 12 14.74 -2.05 3.26
CA LYS A 12 14.53 -3.11 2.28
C LYS A 12 14.38 -2.54 0.88
N LEU A 13 15.09 -3.14 -0.07
CA LEU A 13 14.94 -2.82 -1.48
C LEU A 13 13.57 -3.28 -1.98
N GLU A 14 12.72 -2.33 -2.34
CA GLU A 14 11.41 -2.59 -2.95
C GLU A 14 11.47 -2.45 -4.47
N ARG A 15 10.56 -3.14 -5.17
CA ARG A 15 10.36 -2.91 -6.60
C ARG A 15 9.56 -1.64 -6.82
N CYS A 16 10.06 -0.76 -7.69
CA CYS A 16 9.33 0.44 -8.06
C CYS A 16 7.90 0.08 -8.55
N PRO A 17 6.86 0.69 -7.99
CA PRO A 17 5.50 0.46 -8.42
C PRO A 17 5.35 0.90 -9.89
N THR A 18 4.72 0.05 -10.71
CA THR A 18 4.39 0.39 -12.10
C THR A 18 2.97 0.92 -12.17
N LYS A 19 2.64 1.65 -13.24
CA LYS A 19 1.27 2.18 -13.46
C LYS A 19 0.20 1.07 -13.53
N HIS A 20 0.60 -0.15 -13.85
CA HIS A 20 -0.29 -1.31 -14.04
C HIS A 20 -0.04 -2.37 -12.96
N MET A 21 -0.06 -1.97 -11.69
CA MET A 21 -0.06 -2.93 -10.59
C MET A 21 -1.44 -3.60 -10.46
N PRO A 22 -1.48 -4.90 -10.10
CA PRO A 22 -2.75 -5.60 -9.87
C PRO A 22 -3.49 -4.99 -8.68
N THR A 23 -4.81 -5.17 -8.64
CA THR A 23 -5.63 -4.74 -7.50
C THR A 23 -5.33 -5.58 -6.25
N PRO A 24 -5.69 -5.13 -5.04
CA PRO A 24 -5.35 -5.86 -3.81
C PRO A 24 -5.99 -7.24 -3.77
N ALA A 25 -7.15 -7.40 -4.41
CA ALA A 25 -7.85 -8.69 -4.54
C ALA A 25 -7.16 -9.65 -5.53
N GLU A 26 -6.40 -9.11 -6.49
CA GLU A 26 -5.67 -9.86 -7.51
C GLU A 26 -4.18 -10.02 -7.15
N TRP A 27 -3.76 -9.59 -5.96
CA TRP A 27 -2.37 -9.72 -5.53
C TRP A 27 -2.08 -11.18 -5.13
N THR A 28 -1.71 -12.00 -6.12
CA THR A 28 -1.34 -13.41 -5.92
C THR A 28 0.17 -13.63 -5.86
N ASN A 29 0.96 -12.54 -5.89
CA ASN A 29 2.41 -12.63 -5.90
C ASN A 29 2.95 -13.01 -4.51
N TYR A 30 3.99 -13.84 -4.46
CA TYR A 30 4.68 -14.19 -3.22
C TYR A 30 5.44 -13.00 -2.61
N PHE A 31 5.83 -12.02 -3.44
CA PHE A 31 6.53 -10.83 -2.98
C PHE A 31 5.59 -9.79 -2.39
N ASN A 32 6.08 -9.08 -1.37
CA ASN A 32 5.40 -7.92 -0.80
C ASN A 32 5.25 -6.83 -1.88
N PRO A 33 4.07 -6.19 -2.01
CA PRO A 33 3.96 -4.96 -2.79
C PRO A 33 4.81 -3.87 -2.14
N ALA A 34 5.23 -2.89 -2.96
CA ALA A 34 5.97 -1.74 -2.48
C ALA A 34 5.15 -0.94 -1.46
N TYR A 35 5.81 -0.28 -0.51
CA TYR A 35 5.19 0.53 0.54
C TYR A 35 4.21 1.58 -0.03
N SER A 36 4.56 2.18 -1.16
CA SER A 36 3.69 3.10 -1.92
C SER A 36 2.32 2.53 -2.29
N TYR A 37 2.23 1.22 -2.54
CA TYR A 37 0.98 0.52 -2.81
C TYR A 37 0.10 0.48 -1.56
N TYR A 38 0.68 0.15 -0.41
CA TYR A 38 -0.01 0.16 0.88
C TYR A 38 -0.51 1.56 1.23
N ALA A 39 0.35 2.57 1.09
CA ALA A 39 0.00 3.95 1.36
C ALA A 39 -1.18 4.43 0.51
N TYR A 40 -1.21 4.08 -0.78
CA TYR A 40 -2.30 4.45 -1.69
C TYR A 40 -3.65 3.86 -1.26
N TYR A 41 -3.73 2.54 -1.05
CA TYR A 41 -5.00 1.90 -0.69
C TYR A 41 -5.43 2.23 0.74
N CYS A 42 -4.50 2.40 1.68
CA CYS A 42 -4.83 2.87 3.02
C CYS A 42 -5.40 4.29 2.97
N TYR A 43 -4.77 5.20 2.22
CA TYR A 43 -5.29 6.55 2.03
C TYR A 43 -6.67 6.54 1.36
N ALA A 44 -6.85 5.79 0.27
CA ALA A 44 -8.13 5.73 -0.45
C ALA A 44 -9.27 5.22 0.45
N ASN A 45 -9.01 4.16 1.23
CA ASN A 45 -9.99 3.61 2.16
C ASN A 45 -10.32 4.59 3.30
N LEU A 46 -9.29 5.23 3.88
CA LEU A 46 -9.48 6.23 4.92
C LEU A 46 -10.22 7.46 4.40
N TYR A 47 -9.92 7.90 3.19
CA TYR A 47 -10.60 9.03 2.56
C TYR A 47 -12.07 8.75 2.33
N VAL A 48 -12.43 7.56 1.82
CA VAL A 48 -13.84 7.18 1.62
C VAL A 48 -14.57 7.01 2.95
N LEU A 49 -13.92 6.43 3.96
CA LEU A 49 -14.51 6.21 5.29
C LEU A 49 -14.77 7.51 6.06
N ASN A 50 -13.87 8.48 5.95
CA ASN A 50 -13.97 9.76 6.67
C ASN A 50 -14.62 10.87 5.84
N LYS A 51 -15.24 10.51 4.71
CA LYS A 51 -15.95 11.46 3.84
C LYS A 51 -17.31 11.83 4.39
#